data_AF-A0AAD3DKJ8-F1
#
_entry.id   AF-A0AAD3DKJ8-F1
#
_cell.length_a   1.000
_cell.length_b   1.000
_cell.length_c   1.000
_cell.angle_alpha   90.00
_cell.angle_beta   90.00
_cell.angle_gamma   90.00
#
_symmetry.space_group_name_H-M   'P 1'
#
loop_
_entity.id
_entity.type
_entity.pdbx_description
1 polymer ?
#
loop_
_entity_poly.entity_id
_entity_poly.type
_entity_poly.pdbx_seq_one_letter_code
_entity_poly.pdbx_strand_id
1 'polypeptide(L)'
;MASDDMKSSLLRVLTTLGCKEPFDDAVLDYACGVLESAVEDLGEEDDNLEHLDLLLSGACGEQYEATAAEERCRLLATIVDEARRRASGSTAQPSSGAPLPSSHAVGVTQRLGGLDLTTPGSAVGRPASSSRPDQALGRSGSTSSRGAENVSPTGDPDRPFVPSRVVQELAALCSGAASEEFLQYTLERKFGGSAEAVAAWLLDSEPGELEAAQEEWQELRERELREQEEARLLKERNKQQILQKFDLRPVPESKDPKKQGKGGPALDVWNDKQQPQQPKVRYLDGRVVSTKGEKFIIEKDGEDWDGGSRGKVYTKGKRGKGFV
;
A
#
# COMPACT_ATOMS: atom_id res chain seq x y z
N MET A 1 -21.58 2.12 1.93
CA MET A 1 -21.36 3.27 1.02
C MET A 1 -21.27 2.70 -0.38
N ALA A 2 -21.80 3.34 -1.43
CA ALA A 2 -21.62 2.81 -2.78
C ALA A 2 -20.14 2.95 -3.18
N SER A 3 -19.59 1.98 -3.92
CA SER A 3 -18.17 2.01 -4.33
C SER A 3 -17.82 3.30 -5.10
N ASP A 4 -18.78 3.83 -5.88
CA ASP A 4 -18.66 5.11 -6.59
C ASP A 4 -18.47 6.33 -5.67
N ASP A 5 -19.09 6.32 -4.48
CA ASP A 5 -18.92 7.39 -3.49
C ASP A 5 -17.52 7.35 -2.88
N MET A 6 -16.97 6.14 -2.69
CA MET A 6 -15.61 5.93 -2.15
C MET A 6 -14.59 6.45 -3.15
N LYS A 7 -14.74 6.06 -4.41
CA LYS A 7 -13.89 6.52 -5.52
C LYS A 7 -13.91 8.04 -5.66
N SER A 8 -15.08 8.65 -5.57
CA SER A 8 -15.24 10.11 -5.60
C SER A 8 -14.54 10.80 -4.43
N SER A 9 -14.61 10.21 -3.23
CA SER A 9 -13.95 10.71 -2.02
C SER A 9 -12.43 10.61 -2.12
N LEU A 10 -11.92 9.49 -2.64
CA LEU A 10 -10.50 9.27 -2.89
C LEU A 10 -9.95 10.25 -3.94
N LEU A 11 -10.64 10.43 -5.06
CA LEU A 11 -10.25 11.41 -6.09
C LEU A 11 -10.19 12.84 -5.53
N ARG A 12 -11.12 13.22 -4.64
CA ARG A 12 -11.10 14.52 -3.96
C ARG A 12 -9.84 14.68 -3.09
N VAL A 13 -9.44 13.64 -2.36
CA VAL A 13 -8.20 13.66 -1.56
C VAL A 13 -6.97 13.78 -2.46
N LEU A 14 -6.87 12.96 -3.51
CA LEU A 14 -5.75 13.01 -4.46
C LEU A 14 -5.62 14.39 -5.14
N THR A 15 -6.76 15.00 -5.51
CA THR A 15 -6.79 16.36 -6.05
C THR A 15 -6.32 17.40 -5.03
N THR A 16 -6.68 17.23 -3.76
CA THR A 16 -6.24 18.11 -2.65
C THR A 16 -4.74 18.02 -2.42
N LEU A 17 -4.17 16.82 -2.61
CA LEU A 17 -2.73 16.57 -2.57
C LEU A 17 -1.99 17.06 -3.84
N GLY A 18 -2.70 17.68 -4.78
CA GLY A 18 -2.10 18.23 -6.00
C GLY A 18 -1.75 17.18 -7.06
N CYS A 19 -2.22 15.93 -6.90
CA CYS A 19 -2.06 14.90 -7.91
C CYS A 19 -2.92 15.23 -9.14
N LYS A 20 -2.30 15.29 -10.33
CA LYS A 20 -2.98 15.65 -11.58
C LYS A 20 -3.53 14.41 -12.29
N GLU A 21 -4.76 14.52 -12.81
CA GLU A 21 -5.34 13.53 -13.72
C GLU A 21 -4.50 13.34 -15.00
N PRO A 22 -4.53 12.13 -15.62
CA PRO A 22 -5.41 11.00 -15.33
C PRO A 22 -4.83 9.97 -14.34
N PHE A 23 -5.67 9.46 -13.45
CA PHE A 23 -5.36 8.33 -12.58
C PHE A 23 -5.68 7.00 -13.28
N ASP A 24 -4.89 5.96 -13.00
CA ASP A 24 -5.19 4.61 -13.47
C ASP A 24 -6.44 4.07 -12.76
N ASP A 25 -7.46 3.73 -13.54
CA ASP A 25 -8.76 3.27 -13.04
C ASP A 25 -8.64 1.97 -12.23
N ALA A 26 -7.71 1.09 -12.61
CA ALA A 26 -7.46 -0.16 -11.89
C ALA A 26 -6.80 0.08 -10.52
N VAL A 27 -5.94 1.10 -10.42
CA VAL A 27 -5.34 1.50 -9.14
C VAL A 27 -6.42 2.09 -8.22
N LEU A 28 -7.31 2.93 -8.76
CA LEU A 28 -8.41 3.51 -7.98
C LEU A 28 -9.39 2.44 -7.50
N ASP A 29 -9.74 1.47 -8.35
CA ASP A 29 -10.64 0.38 -7.96
C ASP A 29 -10.01 -0.50 -6.86
N TYR A 30 -8.72 -0.81 -6.98
CA TYR A 30 -8.00 -1.54 -5.94
C TYR A 30 -7.92 -0.74 -4.63
N ALA A 31 -7.59 0.56 -4.71
CA ALA A 31 -7.54 1.46 -3.55
C ALA A 31 -8.91 1.54 -2.84
N CYS A 32 -10.01 1.59 -3.60
CA CYS A 32 -11.36 1.54 -3.05
C CYS A 32 -11.63 0.21 -2.34
N GLY A 33 -11.19 -0.91 -2.91
CA GLY A 33 -11.29 -2.22 -2.25
C GLY A 33 -10.54 -2.29 -0.93
N VAL A 34 -9.33 -1.72 -0.84
CA VAL A 34 -8.56 -1.63 0.41
C VAL A 34 -9.28 -0.75 1.44
N LEU A 35 -9.83 0.39 1.02
CA LEU A 35 -10.63 1.26 1.90
C LEU A 35 -11.91 0.57 2.40
N GLU A 36 -12.58 -0.20 1.54
CA GLU A 36 -13.76 -1.00 1.92
C GLU A 36 -13.39 -2.06 2.97
N SER A 37 -12.27 -2.78 2.78
CA SER A 37 -11.75 -3.70 3.80
C SER A 37 -11.41 -3.00 5.12
N ALA A 38 -10.77 -1.83 5.08
CA ALA A 38 -10.47 -1.05 6.28
C ALA A 38 -11.76 -0.58 7.02
N VAL A 39 -12.86 -0.36 6.31
CA VAL A 39 -14.16 -0.04 6.92
C VAL A 39 -14.73 -1.25 7.67
N GLU A 40 -14.57 -2.46 7.14
CA GLU A 40 -15.10 -3.70 7.70
C GLU A 40 -14.23 -4.25 8.85
N ASP A 41 -12.91 -4.15 8.74
CA ASP A 41 -11.94 -4.75 9.67
C ASP A 41 -11.34 -3.70 10.62
N LEU A 42 -11.94 -3.58 11.81
CA LEU A 42 -11.50 -2.63 12.87
C LEU A 42 -10.10 -2.88 13.45
N GLY A 43 -9.51 -4.05 13.19
CA GLY A 43 -8.23 -4.48 13.78
C GLY A 43 -7.00 -4.29 12.88
N GLU A 44 -7.20 -4.04 11.58
CA GLU A 44 -6.13 -3.98 10.58
C GLU A 44 -6.17 -2.65 9.81
N GLU A 45 -6.79 -1.62 10.39
CA GLU A 45 -6.95 -0.32 9.73
C GLU A 45 -5.60 0.34 9.43
N ASP A 46 -4.69 0.34 10.41
CA ASP A 46 -3.38 0.98 10.27
C ASP A 46 -2.55 0.31 9.17
N ASP A 47 -2.54 -1.04 9.12
CA ASP A 47 -1.83 -1.82 8.10
C ASP A 47 -2.42 -1.59 6.70
N ASN A 48 -3.76 -1.53 6.60
CA ASN A 48 -4.45 -1.27 5.34
C ASN A 48 -4.17 0.15 4.82
N LEU A 49 -4.11 1.14 5.72
CA LEU A 49 -3.80 2.52 5.37
C LEU A 49 -2.33 2.70 4.96
N GLU A 50 -1.39 2.04 5.64
CA GLU A 50 0.03 2.04 5.25
C GLU A 50 0.22 1.40 3.87
N HIS A 51 -0.42 0.25 3.63
CA HIS A 51 -0.40 -0.41 2.32
C HIS A 51 -1.00 0.47 1.22
N LEU A 52 -2.09 1.16 1.52
CA LEU A 52 -2.72 2.10 0.59
C LEU A 52 -1.80 3.32 0.30
N ASP A 53 -1.13 3.87 1.31
CA ASP A 53 -0.20 4.98 1.13
C ASP A 53 0.99 4.57 0.26
N LEU A 54 1.53 3.36 0.45
CA LEU A 54 2.61 2.83 -0.37
C LEU A 54 2.18 2.65 -1.84
N LEU A 55 0.99 2.10 -2.07
CA LEU A 55 0.42 1.97 -3.41
C LEU A 55 0.28 3.33 -4.11
N LEU A 56 -0.31 4.31 -3.40
CA LEU A 56 -0.57 5.64 -3.96
C LEU A 56 0.73 6.43 -4.18
N SER A 57 1.75 6.25 -3.34
CA SER A 57 3.09 6.82 -3.56
C SER A 57 3.69 6.30 -4.87
N GLY A 58 3.60 4.98 -5.11
CA GLY A 58 4.06 4.39 -6.37
C GLY A 58 3.25 4.80 -7.60
N ALA A 59 1.93 5.00 -7.46
CA ALA A 59 1.06 5.33 -8.58
C ALA A 59 1.02 6.83 -8.93
N CYS A 60 1.08 7.70 -7.92
CA CYS A 60 0.93 9.16 -8.08
C CYS A 60 2.27 9.91 -8.09
N GLY A 61 3.36 9.26 -7.65
CA GLY A 61 4.73 9.78 -7.72
C GLY A 61 4.98 11.00 -6.81
N GLU A 62 5.93 11.84 -7.23
CA GLU A 62 6.46 12.96 -6.42
C GLU A 62 5.40 13.96 -5.93
N GLN A 63 4.28 14.10 -6.65
CA GLN A 63 3.19 15.00 -6.26
C GLN A 63 2.49 14.53 -4.98
N TYR A 64 2.30 13.23 -4.85
CA TYR A 64 1.72 12.62 -3.65
C TYR A 64 2.74 12.62 -2.51
N GLU A 65 4.00 12.30 -2.81
CA GLU A 65 5.09 12.27 -1.82
C GLU A 65 5.50 13.66 -1.28
N ALA A 66 5.10 14.75 -1.95
CA ALA A 66 5.36 16.11 -1.50
C ALA A 66 4.67 16.46 -0.17
N THR A 67 3.57 15.77 0.17
CA THR A 67 2.89 15.89 1.46
C THR A 67 3.47 14.88 2.45
N ALA A 68 3.63 15.24 3.73
CA ALA A 68 4.16 14.34 4.74
C ALA A 68 3.29 13.08 4.92
N ALA A 69 3.91 11.91 5.13
CA ALA A 69 3.20 10.63 5.22
C ALA A 69 2.09 10.62 6.28
N GLU A 70 2.34 11.21 7.45
CA GLU A 70 1.34 11.32 8.53
C GLU A 70 0.08 12.08 8.09
N GLU A 71 0.25 13.14 7.30
CA GLU A 71 -0.88 13.93 6.79
C GLU A 71 -1.66 13.15 5.71
N ARG A 72 -0.96 12.41 4.85
CA ARG A 72 -1.60 11.54 3.85
C ARG A 72 -2.43 10.44 4.51
N CYS A 73 -1.84 9.70 5.45
CA CYS A 73 -2.54 8.66 6.21
C CYS A 73 -3.76 9.23 6.95
N ARG A 74 -3.64 10.41 7.56
CA ARG A 74 -4.77 11.08 8.23
C ARG A 74 -5.92 11.44 7.27
N LEU A 75 -5.60 11.88 6.05
CA LEU A 75 -6.61 12.15 5.02
C LEU A 75 -7.31 10.87 4.56
N LEU A 76 -6.56 9.77 4.39
CA LEU A 76 -7.13 8.46 4.05
C LEU A 76 -8.02 7.91 5.19
N ALA A 77 -7.59 8.00 6.44
CA ALA A 77 -8.39 7.64 7.61
C ALA A 77 -9.71 8.43 7.69
N THR A 78 -9.70 9.70 7.28
CA THR A 78 -10.92 10.52 7.23
C THR A 78 -11.97 9.95 6.27
N ILE A 79 -11.55 9.33 5.16
CA ILE A 79 -12.45 8.66 4.22
C ILE A 79 -13.08 7.43 4.88
N VAL A 80 -12.28 6.61 5.57
CA VAL A 80 -12.74 5.41 6.29
C VAL A 80 -13.75 5.79 7.38
N ASP A 81 -13.47 6.83 8.17
CA ASP A 81 -14.36 7.36 9.21
C ASP A 81 -15.68 7.91 8.63
N GLU A 82 -15.64 8.61 7.50
CA GLU A 82 -16.85 9.04 6.80
C GLU A 82 -17.68 7.85 6.31
N ALA A 83 -17.03 6.84 5.72
CA ALA A 83 -17.69 5.63 5.26
C ALA A 83 -18.31 4.83 6.41
N ARG A 84 -17.61 4.67 7.54
CA ARG A 84 -18.12 4.04 8.77
C ARG A 84 -19.28 4.82 9.35
N ARG A 85 -19.21 6.16 9.41
CA ARG A 85 -20.34 6.99 9.86
C ARG A 85 -21.57 6.82 8.98
N ARG A 86 -21.40 6.68 7.67
CA ARG A 86 -22.51 6.40 6.74
C ARG A 86 -23.05 4.98 6.88
N ALA A 87 -22.19 3.99 7.11
CA ALA A 87 -22.57 2.59 7.29
C ALA A 87 -23.32 2.36 8.62
N SER A 88 -22.85 2.96 9.70
CA SER A 88 -23.49 2.95 11.03
C SER A 88 -24.74 3.85 11.10
N GLY A 89 -24.86 4.81 10.18
CA GLY A 89 -25.86 5.87 10.16
C GLY A 89 -27.19 5.58 9.47
N SER A 90 -27.48 4.32 9.13
CA SER A 90 -28.87 3.92 8.87
C SER A 90 -29.60 3.77 10.21
N THR A 91 -30.38 4.79 10.57
CA THR A 91 -31.33 4.87 11.71
C THR A 91 -30.86 5.65 12.95
N ALA A 92 -30.67 6.96 12.83
CA ALA A 92 -31.14 7.93 13.83
C ALA A 92 -30.74 9.35 13.41
N GLN A 93 -31.49 9.92 12.48
CA GLN A 93 -31.60 11.37 12.44
C GLN A 93 -32.54 11.76 13.60
N PRO A 94 -32.09 12.45 14.66
CA PRO A 94 -33.02 13.08 15.58
C PRO A 94 -33.75 14.18 14.81
N SER A 95 -34.97 13.85 14.37
CA SER A 95 -35.98 14.81 13.96
C SER A 95 -36.29 15.70 15.17
N SER A 96 -35.49 16.75 15.35
CA SER A 96 -35.81 17.84 16.27
C SER A 96 -36.99 18.59 15.66
N GLY A 97 -38.17 18.25 16.15
CA GLY A 97 -39.41 18.95 15.84
C GLY A 97 -39.29 20.41 16.23
N ALA A 98 -39.70 21.28 15.31
CA ALA A 98 -39.83 22.71 15.50
C ALA A 98 -40.74 23.04 16.71
N PRO A 99 -40.36 24.02 17.55
CA PRO A 99 -41.32 24.83 18.27
C PRO A 99 -41.60 26.14 17.51
N LEU A 100 -42.86 26.53 17.56
CA LEU A 100 -43.51 27.70 16.95
C LEU A 100 -42.84 29.04 17.30
N PRO A 101 -43.06 30.09 16.47
CA PRO A 101 -42.43 31.39 16.63
C PRO A 101 -43.13 32.22 17.72
N SER A 102 -42.36 32.75 18.67
CA SER A 102 -42.78 33.89 19.47
C SER A 102 -41.90 35.09 19.15
N SER A 103 -42.59 36.13 18.69
CA SER A 103 -42.09 37.46 18.41
C SER A 103 -41.33 38.04 19.60
N HIS A 104 -40.12 38.56 19.38
CA HIS A 104 -39.70 39.87 19.92
C HIS A 104 -38.44 40.34 19.18
N ALA A 105 -38.60 41.47 18.49
CA ALA A 105 -37.52 42.23 17.88
C ALA A 105 -36.70 42.96 18.94
N VAL A 106 -35.38 42.91 18.87
CA VAL A 106 -34.46 44.05 19.04
C VAL A 106 -33.17 43.71 18.28
N GLY A 107 -32.80 44.54 17.32
CA GLY A 107 -31.58 44.35 16.52
C GLY A 107 -30.34 44.93 17.18
N VAL A 108 -29.16 44.45 16.78
CA VAL A 108 -27.89 45.21 16.77
C VAL A 108 -27.03 44.67 15.62
N THR A 109 -26.82 45.54 14.64
CA THR A 109 -25.76 45.48 13.61
C THR A 109 -24.38 45.77 14.22
N GLN A 110 -23.32 45.24 13.59
CA GLN A 110 -21.86 45.46 13.76
C GLN A 110 -21.16 44.17 14.19
N ARG A 111 -20.02 43.74 13.64
CA ARG A 111 -18.94 44.46 12.95
C ARG A 111 -18.09 43.44 12.19
N LEU A 112 -17.87 43.68 10.89
CA LEU A 112 -16.77 43.11 10.11
C LEU A 112 -15.55 44.02 10.29
N GLY A 113 -14.40 43.43 10.61
CA GLY A 113 -13.08 44.05 10.68
C GLY A 113 -12.14 42.95 11.17
N GLY A 114 -11.14 42.50 10.43
CA GLY A 114 -10.15 43.28 9.70
C GLY A 114 -8.82 42.93 10.38
N LEU A 115 -8.06 42.01 9.80
CA LEU A 115 -6.70 41.70 10.26
C LEU A 115 -5.73 42.01 9.12
N ASP A 116 -5.06 43.13 9.35
CA ASP A 116 -4.01 43.75 8.56
C ASP A 116 -2.72 42.92 8.63
N LEU A 117 -2.13 42.73 7.46
CA LEU A 117 -0.76 42.24 7.28
C LEU A 117 0.19 43.43 7.45
N THR A 118 0.97 43.48 8.54
CA THR A 118 2.04 44.45 8.68
C THR A 118 3.42 43.80 8.56
N THR A 119 4.09 44.20 7.48
CA THR A 119 5.53 44.10 7.19
C THR A 119 6.34 45.02 8.11
N PRO A 120 7.59 44.65 8.41
CA PRO A 120 8.71 45.56 8.17
C PRO A 120 9.84 44.82 7.41
N GLY A 121 10.59 45.39 6.46
CA GLY A 121 11.00 46.77 6.31
C GLY A 121 12.44 46.95 6.81
N SER A 122 13.45 46.56 6.03
CA SER A 122 14.80 47.11 6.15
C SER A 122 15.58 47.00 4.85
N ALA A 123 15.98 48.18 4.36
CA ALA A 123 16.77 48.41 3.16
C ALA A 123 18.05 49.15 3.54
N VAL A 124 19.20 48.62 3.15
CA VAL A 124 20.50 49.29 2.94
C VAL A 124 21.15 48.43 1.84
N GLY A 125 21.54 48.86 0.65
CA GLY A 125 22.28 50.04 0.24
C GLY A 125 23.37 49.55 -0.75
N ARG A 126 23.22 49.89 -2.03
CA ARG A 126 24.13 49.71 -3.19
C ARG A 126 25.55 50.29 -2.93
N PRO A 127 26.62 50.05 -3.75
CA PRO A 127 26.60 50.08 -5.23
C PRO A 127 27.60 49.17 -6.00
N ALA A 128 27.64 49.42 -7.31
CA ALA A 128 28.15 48.62 -8.44
C ALA A 128 29.66 48.63 -8.72
N SER A 129 30.13 47.64 -9.51
CA SER A 129 31.09 47.77 -10.63
C SER A 129 31.17 46.42 -11.39
N SER A 130 30.73 46.37 -12.65
CA SER A 130 31.54 46.33 -13.89
C SER A 130 32.47 45.12 -14.08
N SER A 131 32.13 44.26 -15.05
CA SER A 131 32.94 43.96 -16.25
C SER A 131 32.80 42.51 -16.74
N ARG A 132 32.37 42.39 -18.00
CA ARG A 132 32.49 41.24 -18.93
C ARG A 132 33.98 40.92 -19.24
N PRO A 133 34.40 39.82 -19.92
CA PRO A 133 33.69 39.13 -21.03
C PRO A 133 33.87 37.60 -21.16
N ASP A 134 33.22 37.08 -22.21
CA ASP A 134 33.41 35.80 -22.92
C ASP A 134 34.81 35.17 -22.84
N GLN A 135 34.86 33.83 -22.70
CA GLN A 135 35.65 32.99 -23.60
C GLN A 135 35.20 31.54 -23.62
N ALA A 136 35.32 30.95 -24.81
CA ALA A 136 34.84 29.64 -25.22
C ALA A 136 35.93 28.56 -25.12
N LEU A 137 35.48 27.30 -25.28
CA LEU A 137 36.19 26.08 -25.73
C LEU A 137 36.99 25.26 -24.71
N GLY A 138 36.73 23.95 -24.75
CA GLY A 138 37.55 22.85 -24.19
C GLY A 138 36.70 21.85 -23.41
N ARG A 139 36.03 20.87 -24.02
CA ARG A 139 36.57 19.55 -24.39
C ARG A 139 37.49 18.92 -23.34
N SER A 140 36.93 18.00 -22.54
CA SER A 140 37.48 16.75 -21.95
C SER A 140 36.51 16.39 -20.81
N GLY A 141 35.88 15.24 -20.73
CA GLY A 141 36.47 13.90 -20.74
C GLY A 141 36.05 13.24 -19.42
N SER A 142 35.08 12.32 -19.50
CA SER A 142 34.90 11.14 -18.65
C SER A 142 35.47 11.14 -17.23
N THR A 143 34.58 11.09 -16.23
CA THR A 143 34.66 10.13 -15.13
C THR A 143 33.26 9.78 -14.62
N SER A 144 32.92 8.50 -14.79
CA SER A 144 31.91 7.79 -14.02
C SER A 144 32.25 7.88 -12.52
N SER A 145 31.27 8.16 -11.66
CA SER A 145 31.19 7.58 -10.31
C SER A 145 29.99 8.11 -9.54
N ARG A 146 29.36 7.18 -8.80
CA ARG A 146 28.35 7.35 -7.75
C ARG A 146 26.89 7.34 -8.21
N GLY A 147 26.48 6.14 -8.65
CA GLY A 147 25.21 5.61 -8.17
C GLY A 147 25.27 5.52 -6.65
N ALA A 148 24.36 6.23 -5.99
CA ALA A 148 24.04 5.98 -4.60
C ALA A 148 23.26 4.67 -4.56
N GLU A 149 23.96 3.60 -4.20
CA GLU A 149 23.36 2.33 -3.87
C GLU A 149 22.57 2.56 -2.58
N ASN A 150 21.26 2.68 -2.74
CA ASN A 150 20.31 2.62 -1.65
C ASN A 150 20.31 1.16 -1.17
N VAL A 151 21.29 0.83 -0.32
CA VAL A 151 21.39 -0.48 0.32
C VAL A 151 20.33 -0.52 1.39
N SER A 152 19.17 -1.08 1.05
CA SER A 152 18.20 -1.53 2.05
C SER A 152 18.90 -2.45 3.04
N PRO A 153 18.79 -2.24 4.36
CA PRO A 153 19.31 -3.18 5.34
C PRO A 153 18.32 -4.35 5.43
N THR A 154 18.39 -5.28 4.49
CA THR A 154 17.79 -6.59 4.68
C THR A 154 18.70 -7.33 5.66
N GLY A 155 18.38 -7.19 6.95
CA GLY A 155 19.10 -7.82 8.05
C GLY A 155 19.06 -9.33 7.91
N ASP A 156 20.15 -9.90 7.42
CA ASP A 156 20.46 -11.32 7.54
C ASP A 156 20.94 -11.55 8.98
N PRO A 157 20.16 -12.22 9.84
CA PRO A 157 20.44 -12.31 11.28
C PRO A 157 21.70 -13.11 11.62
N ASP A 158 22.29 -13.82 10.64
CA ASP A 158 23.49 -14.65 10.82
C ASP A 158 24.78 -13.97 10.33
N ARG A 159 24.73 -12.71 9.87
CA ARG A 159 25.96 -12.01 9.48
C ARG A 159 26.70 -11.54 10.74
N PRO A 160 27.98 -11.92 10.94
CA PRO A 160 28.75 -11.43 12.07
C PRO A 160 28.80 -9.90 12.03
N PHE A 161 28.35 -9.28 13.12
CA PHE A 161 28.38 -7.82 13.28
C PHE A 161 29.82 -7.33 13.21
N VAL A 162 30.12 -6.51 12.19
CA VAL A 162 31.40 -5.81 12.09
C VAL A 162 31.13 -4.35 12.37
N PRO A 163 31.51 -3.83 13.55
CA PRO A 163 31.29 -2.43 13.90
C PRO A 163 31.98 -1.54 12.88
N SER A 164 31.27 -0.49 12.44
CA SER A 164 31.85 0.53 11.57
C SER A 164 33.05 1.17 12.28
N ARG A 165 34.09 1.57 11.52
CA ARG A 165 35.24 2.30 12.09
C ARG A 165 34.80 3.53 12.87
N VAL A 166 33.74 4.19 12.41
CA VAL A 166 33.12 5.34 13.08
C VAL A 166 32.62 4.96 14.47
N VAL A 167 31.97 3.81 14.62
CA VAL A 167 31.48 3.32 15.92
C VAL A 167 32.64 2.96 16.86
N GLN A 168 33.73 2.40 16.33
CA GLN A 168 34.92 2.13 17.14
C GLN A 168 35.54 3.43 17.69
N GLU A 169 35.60 4.48 16.87
CA GLU A 169 36.10 5.80 17.29
C GLU A 169 35.17 6.44 18.34
N LEU A 170 33.85 6.33 18.17
CA LEU A 170 32.87 6.80 19.15
C LEU A 170 32.96 6.01 20.47
N ALA A 171 33.14 4.69 20.40
CA ALA A 171 33.32 3.86 21.59
C ALA A 171 34.58 4.23 22.37
N ALA A 172 35.65 4.62 21.66
CA ALA A 172 36.89 5.11 22.27
C ALA A 172 36.69 6.45 23.00
N LEU A 173 35.83 7.35 22.49
CA LEU A 173 35.47 8.60 23.17
C LEU A 173 34.77 8.33 24.52
N CYS A 174 33.91 7.32 24.55
CA CYS A 174 33.18 6.93 25.76
C CYS A 174 34.02 6.07 26.73
N SER A 175 35.29 5.77 26.43
CA SER A 175 36.11 4.83 27.21
C SER A 175 35.43 3.48 27.47
N GLY A 176 34.55 3.04 26.56
CA GLY A 176 33.75 1.81 26.71
C GLY A 176 32.53 1.91 27.63
N ALA A 177 32.09 3.11 28.03
CA ALA A 177 30.87 3.28 28.83
C ALA A 177 29.59 2.90 28.04
N ALA A 178 29.62 3.01 26.71
CA ALA A 178 28.53 2.62 25.83
C ALA A 178 28.90 1.40 24.98
N SER A 179 27.94 0.51 24.75
CA SER A 179 28.12 -0.65 23.86
C SER A 179 28.16 -0.23 22.38
N GLU A 180 28.94 -0.93 21.57
CA GLU A 180 29.07 -0.64 20.13
C GLU A 180 27.75 -0.78 19.37
N GLU A 181 26.90 -1.73 19.77
CA GLU A 181 25.57 -1.92 19.19
C GLU A 181 24.65 -0.73 19.46
N PHE A 182 24.69 -0.18 20.68
CA PHE A 182 23.95 1.02 21.05
C PHE A 182 24.44 2.25 20.27
N LEU A 183 25.76 2.38 20.09
CA LEU A 183 26.35 3.47 19.29
C LEU A 183 25.98 3.35 17.81
N GLN A 184 25.94 2.15 17.25
CA GLN A 184 25.46 1.93 15.88
C GLN A 184 23.96 2.30 15.76
N TYR A 185 23.13 1.87 16.71
CA TYR A 185 21.72 2.21 16.74
C TYR A 185 21.48 3.72 16.82
N THR A 186 22.16 4.41 17.73
CA THR A 186 22.02 5.86 17.89
C THR A 186 22.49 6.61 16.65
N LEU A 187 23.60 6.18 16.04
CA LEU A 187 24.09 6.73 14.78
C LEU A 187 23.05 6.62 13.67
N GLU A 188 22.49 5.44 13.43
CA GLU A 188 21.55 5.21 12.32
C GLU A 188 20.16 5.80 12.59
N ARG A 189 19.61 5.60 13.79
CA ARG A 189 18.21 5.90 14.10
C ARG A 189 18.01 7.28 14.71
N LYS A 190 18.87 7.73 15.62
CA LYS A 190 18.68 9.02 16.31
C LYS A 190 19.29 10.19 15.54
N PHE A 191 20.46 10.00 14.93
CA PHE A 191 21.26 11.09 14.34
C PHE A 191 21.45 10.97 12.82
N GLY A 192 20.72 10.06 12.16
CA GLY A 192 20.67 9.96 10.70
C GLY A 192 22.03 9.72 10.03
N GLY A 193 22.94 9.03 10.70
CA GLY A 193 24.30 8.73 10.24
C GLY A 193 25.34 9.81 10.55
N SER A 194 24.99 10.89 11.27
CA SER A 194 25.94 11.95 11.61
C SER A 194 26.80 11.59 12.83
N ALA A 195 28.04 11.19 12.57
CA ALA A 195 29.01 10.86 13.63
C ALA A 195 29.33 12.04 14.54
N GLU A 196 29.39 13.26 13.98
CA GLU A 196 29.70 14.48 14.74
C GLU A 196 28.58 14.81 15.73
N ALA A 197 27.33 14.63 15.33
CA ALA A 197 26.19 14.87 16.22
C ALA A 197 26.13 13.84 17.37
N VAL A 198 26.45 12.57 17.08
CA VAL A 198 26.57 11.54 18.12
C VAL A 198 27.72 11.86 19.08
N ALA A 199 28.90 12.23 18.56
CA ALA A 199 30.03 12.60 19.40
C ALA A 199 29.74 13.81 20.29
N ALA A 200 29.09 14.85 19.74
CA ALA A 200 28.68 16.02 20.51
C ALA A 200 27.70 15.63 21.64
N TRP A 201 26.68 14.83 21.31
CA TRP A 201 25.73 14.31 22.30
C TRP A 201 26.42 13.48 23.40
N LEU A 202 27.35 12.60 23.03
CA LEU A 202 28.11 11.78 23.99
C LEU A 202 28.98 12.61 24.93
N LEU A 203 29.52 13.73 24.46
CA LEU A 203 30.34 14.63 25.27
C LEU A 203 29.50 15.52 26.19
N ASP A 204 28.28 15.86 25.75
CA ASP A 204 27.35 16.70 26.52
C ASP A 204 26.52 15.90 27.55
N SER A 205 26.36 14.59 27.34
CA SER A 205 25.60 13.71 28.25
C SER A 205 26.39 13.32 29.51
N GLU A 206 25.70 13.28 30.64
CA GLU A 206 26.26 12.74 31.87
C GLU A 206 26.35 11.20 31.81
N PRO A 207 27.30 10.56 32.52
CA PRO A 207 27.42 9.09 32.52
C PRO A 207 26.13 8.36 32.89
N GLY A 208 25.36 8.88 33.85
CA GLY A 208 24.08 8.28 34.25
C GLY A 208 22.98 8.41 33.20
N GLU A 209 23.00 9.47 32.38
CA GLU A 209 22.06 9.61 31.27
C GLU A 209 22.39 8.64 30.14
N LEU A 210 23.68 8.41 29.88
CA LEU A 210 24.13 7.47 28.87
C LEU A 210 23.77 6.02 29.25
N GLU A 211 23.96 5.65 30.52
CA GLU A 211 23.54 4.34 31.06
C GLU A 211 22.02 4.16 30.94
N ALA A 212 21.22 5.13 31.37
CA ALA A 212 19.76 5.07 31.26
C ALA A 212 19.30 4.94 29.80
N ALA A 213 19.89 5.72 28.88
CA ALA A 213 19.56 5.64 27.46
C ALA A 213 19.94 4.27 26.85
N GLN A 214 21.02 3.64 27.35
CA GLN A 214 21.40 2.30 26.93
C GLN A 214 20.45 1.24 27.48
N GLU A 215 20.00 1.35 28.74
CA GLU A 215 19.01 0.47 29.34
C GLU A 215 17.67 0.54 28.59
N GLU A 216 17.19 1.75 28.29
CA GLU A 216 15.96 1.95 27.50
C GLU A 216 16.05 1.27 26.13
N TRP A 217 17.20 1.36 25.46
CA TRP A 217 17.43 0.69 24.19
C TRP A 217 17.48 -0.84 24.32
N GLN A 218 18.07 -1.37 25.40
CA GLN A 218 18.08 -2.81 25.67
C GLN A 218 16.67 -3.34 25.91
N GLU A 219 15.86 -2.63 26.71
CA GLU A 219 14.46 -2.99 26.93
C GLU A 219 13.64 -2.98 25.65
N LEU A 220 13.87 -2.00 24.77
CA LEU A 220 13.22 -1.92 23.47
C LEU A 220 13.58 -3.13 22.60
N ARG A 221 14.87 -3.49 22.54
CA ARG A 221 15.35 -4.66 21.79
C ARG A 221 14.76 -5.96 22.33
N GLU A 222 14.71 -6.14 23.65
CA GLU A 222 14.10 -7.32 24.26
C GLU A 222 12.59 -7.41 24.00
N ARG A 223 11.90 -6.27 23.94
CA ARG A 223 10.48 -6.20 23.58
C ARG A 223 10.26 -6.64 22.13
N GLU A 224 11.03 -6.08 21.19
CA GLU A 224 10.96 -6.46 19.77
C GLU A 224 11.23 -7.95 19.57
N LEU A 225 12.22 -8.51 20.29
CA LEU A 225 12.51 -9.94 20.23
C LEU A 225 11.34 -10.79 20.74
N ARG A 226 10.72 -10.41 21.86
CA ARG A 226 9.53 -11.11 22.39
C ARG A 226 8.36 -11.07 21.42
N GLU A 227 8.09 -9.91 20.81
CA GLU A 227 7.04 -9.76 19.81
C GLU A 227 7.31 -10.65 18.57
N GLN A 228 8.57 -10.74 18.12
CA GLN A 228 8.95 -11.64 17.03
C GLN A 228 8.75 -13.11 17.39
N GLU A 229 9.08 -13.52 18.61
CA GLU A 229 8.85 -14.88 19.08
C GLU A 229 7.34 -15.21 19.16
N GLU A 230 6.54 -14.30 19.70
CA GLU A 230 5.08 -14.43 19.75
C GLU A 230 4.47 -14.52 18.35
N ALA A 231 4.93 -13.68 17.42
CA ALA A 231 4.52 -13.72 16.02
C ALA A 231 4.91 -15.06 15.35
N ARG A 232 6.08 -15.61 15.68
CA ARG A 232 6.51 -16.92 15.17
C ARG A 232 5.61 -18.04 15.69
N LEU A 233 5.33 -18.06 16.99
CA LEU A 233 4.42 -19.02 17.61
C LEU A 233 3.00 -18.92 17.05
N LEU A 234 2.53 -17.70 16.79
CA LEU A 234 1.21 -17.48 16.19
C LEU A 234 1.16 -18.02 14.76
N LYS A 235 2.21 -17.79 13.96
CA LYS A 235 2.34 -18.37 12.60
C LYS A 235 2.37 -19.89 12.64
N GLU A 236 3.10 -20.49 13.57
CA GLU A 236 3.13 -21.95 13.77
C GLU A 236 1.76 -22.50 14.15
N ARG A 237 1.05 -21.83 15.07
CA ARG A 237 -0.31 -22.20 15.49
C ARG A 237 -1.31 -22.08 14.33
N ASN A 238 -1.26 -20.99 13.57
CA ASN A 238 -2.12 -20.78 12.41
C ASN A 238 -1.86 -21.86 11.35
N LYS A 239 -0.59 -22.15 11.04
CA LYS A 239 -0.21 -23.23 10.13
C LYS A 239 -0.78 -24.58 10.57
N GLN A 240 -0.71 -24.91 11.86
CA GLN A 240 -1.30 -26.15 12.39
C GLN A 240 -2.83 -26.16 12.26
N GLN A 241 -3.50 -25.02 12.53
CA GLN A 241 -4.95 -24.91 12.36
C GLN A 241 -5.38 -25.08 10.90
N ILE A 242 -4.63 -24.52 9.95
CA ILE A 242 -4.87 -24.72 8.51
C ILE A 242 -4.70 -26.19 8.15
N LEU A 243 -3.62 -26.84 8.58
CA LEU A 243 -3.38 -28.26 8.33
C LEU A 243 -4.48 -29.16 8.91
N GLN A 244 -5.05 -28.81 10.07
CA GLN A 244 -6.16 -29.55 10.69
C GLN A 244 -7.50 -29.31 9.99
N LYS A 245 -7.80 -28.06 9.59
CA LYS A 245 -9.06 -27.71 8.92
C LYS A 245 -9.10 -28.23 7.48
N PHE A 246 -7.99 -28.06 6.79
CA PHE A 246 -7.79 -28.52 5.43
C PHE A 246 -6.99 -29.81 5.51
N ASP A 247 -7.67 -30.87 5.95
CA ASP A 247 -7.22 -32.25 5.74
C ASP A 247 -6.67 -32.32 4.32
N LEU A 248 -5.34 -32.36 4.17
CA LEU A 248 -4.63 -32.54 2.91
C LEU A 248 -4.88 -33.96 2.42
N ARG A 249 -6.15 -34.33 2.23
CA ARG A 249 -6.51 -35.52 1.49
C ARG A 249 -5.91 -35.29 0.11
N PRO A 250 -5.00 -36.17 -0.35
CA PRO A 250 -4.57 -36.13 -1.73
C PRO A 250 -5.83 -36.11 -2.55
N VAL A 251 -6.04 -35.04 -3.34
CA VAL A 251 -7.15 -34.98 -4.28
C VAL A 251 -7.00 -36.25 -5.12
N PRO A 252 -7.94 -37.21 -5.03
CA PRO A 252 -7.80 -38.44 -5.76
C PRO A 252 -7.66 -38.07 -7.22
N GLU A 253 -6.53 -38.42 -7.83
CA GLU A 253 -6.33 -38.23 -9.26
C GLU A 253 -7.59 -38.73 -9.95
N SER A 254 -8.24 -37.84 -10.71
CA SER A 254 -9.50 -38.14 -11.37
C SER A 254 -9.31 -39.40 -12.21
N LYS A 255 -9.80 -40.54 -11.68
CA LYS A 255 -9.90 -41.80 -12.40
C LYS A 255 -10.99 -41.62 -13.45
N ASP A 256 -10.67 -40.91 -14.53
CA ASP A 256 -11.38 -41.02 -15.79
C ASP A 256 -10.69 -42.12 -16.60
N PRO A 257 -11.22 -43.37 -16.60
CA PRO A 257 -10.56 -44.52 -17.22
C PRO A 257 -10.61 -44.54 -18.76
N LYS A 258 -10.74 -43.39 -19.44
CA LYS A 258 -10.91 -43.36 -20.91
C LYS A 258 -9.78 -42.74 -21.72
N LYS A 259 -8.66 -42.32 -21.11
CA LYS A 259 -7.46 -41.89 -21.84
C LYS A 259 -6.15 -42.32 -21.15
N GLN A 260 -5.99 -43.60 -20.84
CA GLN A 260 -4.65 -44.17 -20.63
C GLN A 260 -4.02 -44.54 -21.98
N GLY A 261 -3.49 -43.52 -22.66
CA GLY A 261 -2.45 -43.72 -23.66
C GLY A 261 -1.14 -44.03 -22.93
N LYS A 262 -0.53 -45.16 -23.29
CA LYS A 262 0.73 -45.68 -22.76
C LYS A 262 1.84 -44.63 -22.72
N GLY A 263 2.58 -44.59 -21.61
CA GLY A 263 3.95 -44.08 -21.56
C GLY A 263 4.22 -43.09 -20.43
N GLY A 264 4.61 -43.62 -19.26
CA GLY A 264 5.64 -42.94 -18.47
C GLY A 264 6.99 -43.66 -18.69
N PRO A 265 8.12 -43.16 -18.16
CA PRO A 265 8.41 -41.82 -17.68
C PRO A 265 9.61 -41.19 -18.45
N ALA A 266 9.61 -39.87 -18.66
CA ALA A 266 10.84 -39.13 -18.94
C ALA A 266 10.68 -37.67 -18.50
N LEU A 267 11.33 -37.34 -17.39
CA LEU A 267 11.55 -35.99 -16.90
C LEU A 267 12.70 -35.41 -17.75
N ASP A 268 12.42 -35.05 -19.00
CA ASP A 268 13.35 -34.31 -19.84
C ASP A 268 13.01 -32.83 -19.79
N VAL A 269 13.63 -32.18 -18.81
CA VAL A 269 13.97 -30.76 -18.84
C VAL A 269 14.71 -30.48 -20.17
N TRP A 270 14.39 -29.38 -20.83
CA TRP A 270 15.00 -28.89 -22.09
C TRP A 270 14.55 -29.54 -23.41
N ASN A 271 13.44 -29.02 -23.97
CA ASN A 271 13.44 -28.68 -25.39
C ASN A 271 12.46 -27.55 -25.69
N ASP A 272 13.01 -26.34 -25.85
CA ASP A 272 12.37 -25.22 -26.50
C ASP A 272 12.07 -25.58 -27.96
N LYS A 273 10.82 -25.91 -28.25
CA LYS A 273 10.16 -25.72 -29.55
C LYS A 273 8.66 -25.96 -29.41
N GLN A 274 7.91 -24.86 -29.51
CA GLN A 274 6.45 -24.78 -29.72
C GLN A 274 5.61 -25.52 -28.67
N GLN A 275 5.30 -24.82 -27.56
CA GLN A 275 4.27 -25.28 -26.63
C GLN A 275 2.92 -25.43 -27.36
N PRO A 276 2.31 -26.63 -27.39
CA PRO A 276 0.88 -26.73 -27.58
C PRO A 276 0.23 -26.01 -26.39
N GLN A 277 -0.65 -25.05 -26.67
CA GLN A 277 -1.40 -24.28 -25.67
C GLN A 277 -2.01 -25.26 -24.65
N GLN A 278 -1.42 -25.30 -23.45
CA GLN A 278 -1.95 -26.07 -22.33
C GLN A 278 -3.39 -25.61 -22.10
N PRO A 279 -4.36 -26.53 -21.95
CA PRO A 279 -5.74 -26.16 -21.69
C PRO A 279 -5.83 -25.30 -20.43
N LYS A 280 -6.11 -24.01 -20.60
CA LYS A 280 -6.22 -23.04 -19.51
C LYS A 280 -7.48 -23.37 -18.70
N VAL A 281 -7.29 -24.03 -17.57
CA VAL A 281 -8.36 -24.33 -16.62
C VAL A 281 -8.80 -23.04 -15.94
N ARG A 282 -10.11 -22.76 -15.94
CA ARG A 282 -10.71 -21.59 -15.26
C ARG A 282 -11.57 -22.07 -14.09
N TYR A 283 -11.44 -21.39 -12.96
CA TYR A 283 -12.17 -21.65 -11.72
C TYR A 283 -13.14 -20.50 -11.43
N LEU A 284 -14.33 -20.83 -10.95
CA LEU A 284 -15.33 -19.91 -10.39
C LEU A 284 -15.87 -20.60 -9.13
N ASP A 285 -15.87 -19.91 -7.99
CA ASP A 285 -16.32 -20.42 -6.68
C ASP A 285 -15.73 -21.78 -6.28
N GLY A 286 -14.43 -21.97 -6.56
CA GLY A 286 -13.72 -23.21 -6.24
C GLY A 286 -14.10 -24.42 -7.11
N ARG A 287 -14.97 -24.25 -8.12
CA ARG A 287 -15.33 -25.30 -9.08
C ARG A 287 -14.67 -25.06 -10.44
N VAL A 288 -14.24 -26.15 -11.08
CA VAL A 288 -13.66 -26.11 -12.43
C VAL A 288 -14.77 -25.89 -13.45
N VAL A 289 -14.78 -24.73 -14.10
CA VAL A 289 -15.88 -24.32 -15.00
C VAL A 289 -15.54 -24.55 -16.47
N SER A 290 -14.26 -24.53 -16.83
CA SER A 290 -13.82 -24.84 -18.19
C SER A 290 -12.40 -25.40 -18.17
N THR A 291 -12.23 -26.55 -18.82
CA THR A 291 -10.93 -27.17 -19.09
C THR A 291 -10.53 -27.07 -20.57
N LYS A 292 -11.34 -26.39 -21.41
CA LYS A 292 -11.16 -26.36 -22.86
C LYS A 292 -10.72 -25.01 -23.43
N GLY A 293 -10.51 -24.01 -22.57
CA GLY A 293 -10.02 -22.69 -23.01
C GLY A 293 -11.05 -21.83 -23.75
N GLU A 294 -12.34 -22.19 -23.71
CA GLU A 294 -13.41 -21.36 -24.26
C GLU A 294 -13.56 -20.06 -23.43
N LYS A 295 -13.71 -18.92 -24.12
CA LYS A 295 -13.76 -17.60 -23.49
C LYS A 295 -15.03 -17.36 -22.67
N PHE A 296 -16.11 -18.07 -22.98
CA PHE A 296 -17.42 -17.91 -22.36
C PHE A 296 -17.76 -19.13 -21.52
N ILE A 297 -18.16 -18.90 -20.29
CA ILE A 297 -18.73 -19.91 -19.40
C ILE A 297 -20.21 -20.00 -19.78
N ILE A 298 -20.61 -21.08 -20.44
CA ILE A 298 -22.04 -21.41 -20.59
C ILE A 298 -22.37 -22.24 -19.37
N GLU A 299 -22.83 -21.60 -18.30
CA GLU A 299 -23.54 -22.29 -17.23
C GLU A 299 -24.74 -22.98 -17.88
N LYS A 300 -24.62 -24.30 -18.04
CA LYS A 300 -25.79 -25.13 -18.27
C LYS A 300 -26.50 -25.22 -16.94
N ASP A 301 -27.30 -24.21 -16.63
CA ASP A 301 -28.40 -24.32 -15.69
C ASP A 301 -29.37 -25.34 -16.28
N GLY A 302 -29.04 -26.61 -16.07
CA GLY A 302 -29.90 -27.76 -16.33
C GLY A 302 -30.94 -27.84 -15.24
N GLU A 303 -31.82 -26.86 -15.20
CA GLU A 303 -33.17 -27.07 -14.68
C GLU A 303 -34.07 -27.11 -15.91
N ASP A 304 -34.40 -28.35 -16.29
CA ASP A 304 -35.29 -28.69 -17.39
C ASP A 304 -36.63 -27.96 -17.22
N TRP A 305 -36.74 -26.78 -17.83
CA TRP A 305 -38.04 -26.22 -18.16
C TRP A 305 -38.61 -27.04 -19.31
N ASP A 306 -39.38 -28.09 -18.96
CA ASP A 306 -40.37 -28.72 -19.83
C ASP A 306 -41.52 -27.72 -20.09
N GLY A 307 -41.17 -26.64 -20.79
CA GLY A 307 -42.07 -25.66 -21.34
C GLY A 307 -42.68 -26.21 -22.60
N GLY A 308 -43.74 -26.98 -22.43
CA GLY A 308 -44.49 -27.62 -23.50
C GLY A 308 -44.83 -26.72 -24.69
N SER A 309 -45.06 -27.41 -25.81
CA SER A 309 -45.62 -26.92 -27.08
C SER A 309 -44.63 -26.30 -28.08
N ARG A 310 -43.78 -27.15 -28.66
CA ARG A 310 -43.39 -26.95 -30.08
C ARG A 310 -44.47 -27.52 -30.98
N GLY A 311 -45.57 -26.78 -31.10
CA GLY A 311 -46.55 -27.00 -32.16
C GLY A 311 -45.85 -27.11 -33.52
N LYS A 312 -46.26 -28.08 -34.34
CA LYS A 312 -45.86 -28.19 -35.74
C LYS A 312 -46.25 -26.90 -36.46
N VAL A 313 -45.26 -26.03 -36.71
CA VAL A 313 -45.44 -24.92 -37.65
C VAL A 313 -45.41 -25.53 -39.05
N TYR A 314 -46.58 -25.74 -39.64
CA TYR A 314 -46.71 -25.98 -41.08
C TYR A 314 -46.21 -24.72 -41.78
N THR A 315 -45.02 -24.77 -42.36
CA THR A 315 -44.55 -23.72 -43.26
C THR A 315 -45.45 -23.73 -44.49
N LYS A 316 -46.29 -22.69 -44.56
CA LYS A 316 -47.11 -22.32 -45.71
C LYS A 316 -46.24 -22.37 -46.97
N GLY A 317 -46.67 -23.18 -47.93
CA GLY A 317 -45.87 -23.60 -49.08
C GLY A 317 -45.19 -22.45 -49.84
N LYS A 318 -43.90 -22.66 -50.12
CA LYS A 318 -43.16 -21.88 -51.13
C LYS A 318 -43.79 -22.21 -52.49
N ARG A 319 -44.51 -21.24 -53.06
CA ARG A 319 -45.03 -21.26 -54.43
C ARG A 319 -43.89 -21.14 -55.44
N GLY A 320 -43.99 -21.89 -56.55
CA GLY A 320 -43.23 -21.78 -57.82
C GLY A 320 -41.95 -22.59 -57.83
N LYS A 321 -41.71 -23.63 -58.64
CA LYS A 321 -42.07 -24.00 -60.04
C LYS A 321 -41.49 -23.05 -61.09
N GLY A 322 -40.36 -23.46 -61.66
CA GLY A 322 -39.83 -23.08 -62.97
C GLY A 322 -39.80 -21.59 -63.26
N PHE A 323 -38.65 -20.95 -63.02
CA PHE A 323 -38.23 -19.86 -63.88
C PHE A 323 -37.30 -20.45 -64.94
N VAL A 324 -37.83 -20.41 -66.17
CA VAL A 324 -37.12 -20.48 -67.46
C VAL A 324 -36.33 -19.20 -67.65
#